data_AF-A0A6A3MNB3-F1
#
_entry.id   AF-A0A6A3MNB3-F1
#
_cell.length_a   1.000
_cell.length_b   1.000
_cell.length_c   1.000
_cell.angle_alpha   90.00
_cell.angle_beta   90.00
_cell.angle_gamma   90.00
#
_symmetry.space_group_name_H-M   'P 1'
#
loop_
_entity.id
_entity.type
_entity.pdbx_description
1 polymer ?
#
loop_
_entity_poly.entity_id
_entity_poly.type
_entity_poly.pdbx_seq_one_letter_code
_entity_poly.pdbx_strand_id
1 'polypeptide(L)'
;MEICFGEPKVFLLDALAGYTPSDSREAEGIIERVTPRLQHVNSAVVLSAVKVIVKFLEKVSDADTERRLSRKMAPPLVTLLSAEHEIQYVALRNINLIVQKRPAILTNEIKVFFCKYNDPIYVKMDKLEIIIRLVSERNIEQVLLEFKESATEVNVEFVRRSVRAIGRCAVKLEHAAEKCINVLLELIQTKMNYIVQEAINVIMLANGQCVPQHESVLPIIVECLLIEIVSERSFLVS
;
A
#
# COMPACT_ATOMS: atom_id res chain seq x y z
N MET A 1 6.43 -26.28 2.85
CA MET A 1 5.19 -26.21 3.66
C MET A 1 5.41 -26.70 5.11
N GLU A 2 6.63 -26.57 5.65
CA GLU A 2 7.02 -27.08 6.99
C GLU A 2 7.22 -25.98 8.06
N ILE A 3 6.97 -24.71 7.73
CA ILE A 3 7.38 -23.59 8.61
C ILE A 3 6.30 -23.22 9.66
N CYS A 4 5.08 -23.75 9.54
CA CYS A 4 3.94 -23.26 10.33
C CYS A 4 3.41 -24.21 11.42
N PHE A 5 3.78 -25.49 11.43
CA PHE A 5 3.34 -26.42 12.48
C PHE A 5 4.53 -26.81 13.36
N GLY A 6 4.70 -26.14 14.51
CA GLY A 6 5.53 -26.76 15.57
C GLY A 6 6.45 -25.88 16.40
N GLU A 7 6.46 -24.54 16.29
CA GLU A 7 7.29 -23.76 17.22
C GLU A 7 6.52 -23.38 18.49
N PRO A 8 6.88 -23.88 19.70
CA PRO A 8 6.14 -23.63 20.94
C PRO A 8 5.95 -22.13 21.26
N LYS A 9 6.89 -21.30 20.80
CA LYS A 9 6.84 -19.85 20.97
C LYS A 9 5.67 -19.20 20.24
N VAL A 10 5.29 -19.71 19.05
CA VAL A 10 4.16 -19.19 18.27
C VAL A 10 2.87 -19.44 19.03
N PHE A 11 2.66 -20.67 19.53
CA PHE A 11 1.47 -21.01 20.33
C PHE A 11 1.34 -20.15 21.59
N LEU A 12 2.45 -19.89 22.28
CA LEU A 12 2.44 -19.03 23.46
C LEU A 12 2.09 -17.59 23.10
N LEU A 13 2.66 -17.04 22.02
CA LEU A 13 2.35 -15.69 21.55
C LEU A 13 0.90 -15.57 21.09
N ASP A 14 0.36 -16.60 20.43
CA ASP A 14 -1.05 -16.62 20.04
C ASP A 14 -1.99 -16.73 21.24
N ALA A 15 -1.64 -17.52 22.25
CA ALA A 15 -2.38 -17.56 23.51
C ALA A 15 -2.35 -16.19 24.22
N LEU A 16 -1.19 -15.53 24.25
CA LEU A 16 -1.05 -14.16 24.76
C LEU A 16 -1.88 -13.16 23.95
N ALA A 17 -2.01 -13.34 22.63
CA ALA A 17 -2.88 -12.50 21.81
C ALA A 17 -4.37 -12.70 22.15
N GLY A 18 -4.76 -13.77 22.85
CA GLY A 18 -6.10 -13.96 23.43
C GLY A 18 -6.32 -13.19 24.73
N TYR A 19 -5.26 -12.88 25.47
CA TYR A 19 -5.33 -12.14 26.73
C TYR A 19 -5.67 -10.65 26.52
N THR A 20 -6.21 -10.01 27.55
CA THR A 20 -6.48 -8.57 27.59
C THR A 20 -5.84 -7.98 28.84
N PRO A 21 -4.82 -7.11 28.71
CA PRO A 21 -4.20 -6.46 29.86
C PRO A 21 -5.22 -5.64 30.66
N SER A 22 -5.05 -5.63 31.97
CA SER A 22 -5.90 -4.95 32.95
C SER A 22 -5.67 -3.44 32.92
N ASP A 23 -4.42 -3.01 32.77
CA ASP A 23 -4.03 -1.59 32.74
C ASP A 23 -2.92 -1.30 31.71
N SER A 24 -2.64 0.00 31.50
CA SER A 24 -1.58 0.47 30.59
C SER A 24 -0.21 -0.08 30.96
N ARG A 25 0.10 -0.16 32.26
CA ARG A 25 1.42 -0.56 32.75
C ARG A 25 1.67 -2.04 32.48
N GLU A 26 0.66 -2.88 32.64
CA GLU A 26 0.69 -4.29 32.29
C GLU A 26 0.86 -4.46 30.77
N ALA A 27 0.09 -3.72 29.97
CA ALA A 27 0.21 -3.76 28.51
C ALA A 27 1.64 -3.40 28.05
N GLU A 28 2.19 -2.30 28.56
CA GLU A 28 3.56 -1.87 28.29
C GLU A 28 4.59 -2.92 28.73
N GLY A 29 4.43 -3.47 29.93
CA GLY A 29 5.32 -4.51 30.47
C GLY A 29 5.33 -5.79 29.62
N ILE A 30 4.17 -6.20 29.09
CA ILE A 30 4.10 -7.35 28.19
C ILE A 30 4.72 -7.02 26.83
N ILE A 31 4.45 -5.84 26.26
CA ILE A 31 5.05 -5.41 24.98
C ILE A 31 6.58 -5.40 25.07
N GLU A 32 7.16 -4.86 26.15
CA GLU A 32 8.62 -4.84 26.32
C GLU A 32 9.21 -6.26 26.45
N ARG A 33 8.49 -7.20 27.07
CA ARG A 33 8.92 -8.62 27.14
C ARG A 33 8.79 -9.37 25.81
N VAL A 34 7.83 -8.99 24.98
CA VAL A 34 7.62 -9.57 23.64
C VAL A 34 8.57 -8.96 22.60
N THR A 35 8.99 -7.71 22.78
CA THR A 35 9.85 -6.96 21.85
C THR A 35 11.09 -7.73 21.37
N PRO A 36 11.86 -8.45 22.22
CA PRO A 36 13.01 -9.24 21.76
C PRO A 36 12.67 -10.34 20.74
N ARG A 37 11.40 -10.79 20.69
CA ARG A 37 10.93 -11.79 19.71
C ARG A 37 10.81 -11.24 18.29
N LEU A 38 10.85 -9.92 18.11
CA LEU A 38 10.86 -9.28 16.80
C LEU A 38 12.14 -9.56 16.00
N GLN A 39 13.24 -9.90 16.67
CA GLN A 39 14.52 -10.22 16.05
C GLN A 39 14.70 -11.73 15.82
N HIS A 40 13.63 -12.51 15.94
CA HIS A 40 13.71 -13.96 15.77
C HIS A 40 13.92 -14.36 14.31
N VAL A 41 14.70 -15.42 14.07
CA VAL A 41 14.99 -15.94 12.72
C VAL A 41 13.72 -16.45 12.03
N ASN A 42 12.81 -17.06 12.79
CA ASN A 42 11.53 -17.53 12.26
C ASN A 42 10.52 -16.38 12.10
N SER A 43 10.14 -16.11 10.85
CA SER A 43 9.12 -15.13 10.46
C SER A 43 7.76 -15.33 11.14
N ALA A 44 7.36 -16.58 11.41
CA ALA A 44 6.11 -16.86 12.13
C ALA A 44 6.13 -16.33 13.57
N VAL A 45 7.28 -16.43 14.25
CA VAL A 45 7.47 -15.87 15.60
C VAL A 45 7.43 -14.34 15.55
N VAL A 46 8.06 -13.73 14.55
CA VAL A 46 8.05 -12.27 14.36
C VAL A 46 6.62 -11.76 14.14
N LEU A 47 5.87 -12.37 13.22
CA LEU A 47 4.49 -11.97 12.93
C LEU A 47 3.56 -12.17 14.14
N SER A 48 3.74 -13.26 14.89
CA SER A 48 2.98 -13.51 16.12
C SER A 48 3.30 -12.49 17.21
N ALA A 49 4.57 -12.10 17.35
CA ALA A 49 4.98 -11.05 18.27
C ALA A 49 4.37 -9.68 17.87
N VAL A 50 4.41 -9.34 16.59
CA VAL A 50 3.78 -8.11 16.07
C VAL A 50 2.28 -8.10 16.35
N LYS A 51 1.57 -9.22 16.14
CA LYS A 51 0.14 -9.35 16.46
C LYS A 51 -0.16 -9.02 17.93
N VAL A 52 0.63 -9.56 18.87
CA VAL A 52 0.49 -9.25 20.31
C VAL A 52 0.74 -7.77 20.58
N ILE A 53 1.82 -7.21 20.03
CA ILE A 53 2.19 -5.80 20.24
C ILE A 53 1.10 -4.87 19.72
N VAL A 54 0.63 -5.07 18.47
CA VAL A 54 -0.42 -4.25 17.85
C VAL A 54 -1.72 -4.28 18.66
N LYS A 55 -2.08 -5.44 19.22
CA LYS A 55 -3.26 -5.57 20.09
C LYS A 55 -3.08 -4.80 21.39
N PHE A 56 -1.94 -4.94 22.06
CA PHE A 56 -1.74 -4.37 23.39
C PHE A 56 -1.45 -2.87 23.36
N LEU A 57 -0.97 -2.35 22.23
CA LEU A 57 -0.84 -0.90 22.01
C LEU A 57 -2.18 -0.16 22.15
N GLU A 58 -3.33 -0.82 21.98
CA GLU A 58 -4.65 -0.20 22.20
C GLU A 58 -4.95 0.11 23.68
N LYS A 59 -4.20 -0.50 24.60
CA LYS A 59 -4.33 -0.29 26.05
C LYS A 59 -3.29 0.67 26.61
N VAL A 60 -2.30 1.05 25.81
CA VAL A 60 -1.28 2.03 26.21
C VAL A 60 -1.91 3.41 26.22
N SER A 61 -1.88 4.08 27.37
CA SER A 61 -2.52 5.39 27.55
C SER A 61 -1.60 6.55 27.16
N ASP A 62 -0.28 6.40 27.33
CA ASP A 62 0.69 7.42 26.98
C ASP A 62 1.05 7.39 25.48
N ALA A 63 0.70 8.46 24.76
CA ALA A 63 0.88 8.57 23.32
C ALA A 63 2.36 8.54 22.90
N ASP A 64 3.27 9.08 23.72
CA ASP A 64 4.70 9.06 23.39
C ASP A 64 5.29 7.66 23.57
N THR A 65 4.84 6.92 24.57
CA THR A 65 5.16 5.50 24.74
C THR A 65 4.57 4.64 23.64
N GLU A 66 3.31 4.85 23.27
CA GLU A 66 2.68 4.17 22.15
C GLU A 66 3.48 4.37 20.85
N ARG A 67 3.90 5.60 20.56
CA ARG A 67 4.74 5.94 19.39
C ARG A 67 6.11 5.27 19.46
N ARG A 68 6.77 5.30 20.62
CA ARG A 68 8.09 4.68 20.84
C ARG A 68 8.03 3.17 20.59
N LEU A 69 7.02 2.50 21.15
CA LEU A 69 6.80 1.06 20.98
C LEU A 69 6.42 0.70 19.55
N SER A 70 5.58 1.52 18.91
CA SER A 70 5.17 1.33 17.51
C SER A 70 6.36 1.34 16.54
N ARG A 71 7.31 2.26 16.74
CA ARG A 71 8.52 2.37 15.89
C ARG A 71 9.42 1.15 15.96
N LYS A 72 9.41 0.39 17.07
CA LYS A 72 10.22 -0.84 17.20
C LYS A 72 9.79 -1.94 16.20
N MET A 73 8.57 -1.86 15.67
CA MET A 73 8.05 -2.84 14.69
C MET A 73 8.48 -2.56 13.24
N ALA A 74 8.91 -1.35 12.89
CA ALA A 74 9.24 -1.03 11.50
C ALA A 74 10.44 -1.85 10.96
N PRO A 75 11.60 -1.91 11.66
CA PRO A 75 12.73 -2.69 11.17
C PRO A 75 12.44 -4.17 10.89
N PRO A 76 11.82 -4.95 11.80
CA PRO A 76 11.56 -6.37 11.54
C PRO A 76 10.55 -6.57 10.41
N LEU A 77 9.52 -5.71 10.28
CA LEU A 77 8.57 -5.79 9.17
C LEU A 77 9.26 -5.53 7.82
N VAL A 78 10.19 -4.58 7.77
CA VAL A 78 11.01 -4.32 6.58
C VAL A 78 11.91 -5.52 6.26
N THR A 79 12.55 -6.13 7.27
CA THR A 79 13.39 -7.31 7.08
C THR A 79 12.62 -8.49 6.49
N LEU A 80 11.36 -8.72 6.90
CA LEU A 80 10.51 -9.78 6.34
C LEU A 80 10.27 -9.62 4.82
N LEU A 81 10.36 -8.40 4.29
CA LEU A 81 10.17 -8.13 2.86
C LEU A 81 11.38 -8.51 2.00
N SER A 82 12.50 -8.85 2.65
CA SER A 82 13.72 -9.36 2.00
C SER A 82 13.81 -10.89 2.03
N ALA A 83 12.81 -11.57 2.60
CA ALA A 83 12.74 -13.03 2.62
C ALA A 83 12.33 -13.60 1.24
N GLU A 84 12.26 -14.93 1.14
CA GLU A 84 11.74 -15.63 -0.05
C GLU A 84 10.30 -15.20 -0.38
N HIS A 85 9.91 -15.30 -1.66
CA HIS A 85 8.64 -14.74 -2.16
C HIS A 85 7.39 -15.24 -1.42
N GLU A 86 7.38 -16.48 -0.94
CA GLU A 86 6.29 -17.07 -0.16
C GLU A 86 6.17 -16.42 1.21
N ILE A 87 7.31 -16.19 1.88
CA ILE A 87 7.36 -15.52 3.19
C ILE A 87 7.02 -14.04 3.01
N GLN A 88 7.57 -13.40 1.98
CA GLN A 88 7.30 -12.03 1.62
C GLN A 88 5.80 -11.80 1.36
N TYR A 89 5.14 -12.72 0.64
CA TYR A 89 3.70 -12.65 0.41
C TYR A 89 2.91 -12.68 1.72
N VAL A 90 3.18 -13.66 2.59
CA VAL A 90 2.52 -13.74 3.91
C VAL A 90 2.79 -12.47 4.74
N ALA A 91 4.02 -11.96 4.70
CA ALA A 91 4.39 -10.72 5.38
C ALA A 91 3.62 -9.51 4.85
N LEU A 92 3.51 -9.35 3.52
CA LEU A 92 2.76 -8.25 2.90
C LEU A 92 1.28 -8.27 3.27
N ARG A 93 0.64 -9.44 3.31
CA ARG A 93 -0.75 -9.57 3.75
C ARG A 93 -0.94 -9.11 5.20
N ASN A 94 -0.02 -9.50 6.09
CA ASN A 94 -0.04 -9.07 7.49
C ASN A 94 0.26 -7.56 7.62
N ILE A 95 1.24 -7.04 6.88
CA ILE A 95 1.59 -5.62 6.85
C ILE A 95 0.40 -4.79 6.39
N ASN A 96 -0.32 -5.22 5.35
CA ASN A 96 -1.51 -4.52 4.87
C ASN A 96 -2.58 -4.39 5.99
N LEU A 97 -2.81 -5.44 6.78
CA LEU A 97 -3.72 -5.39 7.94
C LEU A 97 -3.20 -4.45 9.04
N ILE A 98 -1.89 -4.48 9.32
CA ILE A 98 -1.25 -3.61 10.32
C ILE A 98 -1.38 -2.14 9.90
N VAL A 99 -1.08 -1.82 8.65
CA VAL A 99 -1.12 -0.45 8.10
C VAL A 99 -2.55 0.09 8.03
N GLN A 100 -3.56 -0.77 7.81
CA GLN A 100 -4.96 -0.36 7.91
C GLN A 100 -5.32 0.13 9.31
N LYS A 101 -4.76 -0.50 10.34
CA LYS A 101 -5.04 -0.15 11.75
C LYS A 101 -4.13 0.97 12.26
N ARG A 102 -2.85 0.96 11.89
CA ARG A 102 -1.78 1.81 12.42
C ARG A 102 -0.80 2.22 11.31
N PRO A 103 -1.19 3.12 10.39
CA PRO A 103 -0.35 3.49 9.25
C PRO A 103 0.99 4.12 9.68
N ALA A 104 1.00 4.83 10.81
CA ALA A 104 2.17 5.52 11.37
C ALA A 104 3.40 4.63 11.64
N ILE A 105 3.24 3.30 11.68
CA ILE A 105 4.36 2.37 11.87
C ILE A 105 5.31 2.40 10.66
N LEU A 106 4.79 2.53 9.44
CA LEU A 106 5.56 2.35 8.19
C LEU A 106 5.55 3.59 7.28
N THR A 107 5.08 4.75 7.75
CA THR A 107 4.99 5.97 6.92
C THR A 107 6.32 6.42 6.32
N ASN A 108 7.44 6.14 7.00
CA ASN A 108 8.78 6.52 6.53
C ASN A 108 9.45 5.46 5.65
N GLU A 109 8.86 4.27 5.54
CA GLU A 109 9.45 3.11 4.87
C GLU A 109 8.86 2.88 3.47
N ILE A 110 8.25 3.90 2.87
CA ILE A 110 7.46 3.75 1.63
C ILE A 110 8.26 3.13 0.48
N LYS A 111 9.55 3.46 0.37
CA LYS A 111 10.44 2.96 -0.69
C LYS A 111 10.65 1.45 -0.64
N VAL A 112 10.49 0.82 0.53
CA VAL A 112 10.61 -0.64 0.68
C VAL A 112 9.50 -1.37 -0.10
N PHE A 113 8.36 -0.70 -0.31
CA PHE A 113 7.23 -1.26 -1.04
C PHE A 113 7.30 -1.04 -2.55
N PHE A 114 8.32 -0.35 -3.08
CA PHE A 114 8.48 -0.22 -4.52
C PHE A 114 8.76 -1.58 -5.16
N CYS A 115 8.20 -1.79 -6.35
CA CYS A 115 8.24 -3.06 -7.05
C CYS A 115 9.64 -3.30 -7.62
N LYS A 116 10.16 -4.52 -7.47
CA LYS A 116 11.37 -4.96 -8.15
C LYS A 116 10.98 -5.66 -9.45
N TYR A 117 11.87 -5.64 -10.44
CA TYR A 117 11.62 -6.29 -11.73
C TYR A 117 11.30 -7.80 -11.59
N ASN A 118 11.96 -8.46 -10.63
CA ASN A 118 11.83 -9.90 -10.37
C ASN A 118 10.72 -10.25 -9.37
N ASP A 119 10.01 -9.26 -8.81
CA ASP A 119 8.90 -9.53 -7.91
C ASP A 119 7.78 -10.26 -8.68
N PRO A 120 7.21 -11.33 -8.13
CA PRO A 120 6.06 -11.98 -8.74
C PRO A 120 4.83 -11.07 -8.69
N ILE A 121 3.91 -11.27 -9.63
CA ILE A 121 2.73 -10.41 -9.82
C ILE A 121 1.90 -10.21 -8.55
N TYR A 122 1.74 -11.25 -7.72
CA TYR A 122 0.99 -11.16 -6.47
C TYR A 122 1.67 -10.27 -5.43
N VAL A 123 3.01 -10.27 -5.38
CA VAL A 123 3.80 -9.36 -4.52
C VAL A 123 3.66 -7.93 -5.01
N LYS A 124 3.78 -7.69 -6.32
CA LYS A 124 3.60 -6.35 -6.90
C LYS A 124 2.21 -5.77 -6.59
N MET A 125 1.17 -6.60 -6.69
CA MET A 125 -0.21 -6.20 -6.38
C MET A 125 -0.43 -5.81 -4.91
N ASP A 126 0.11 -6.59 -3.96
CA ASP A 126 -0.01 -6.24 -2.53
C ASP A 126 0.83 -5.01 -2.16
N LYS A 127 2.04 -4.87 -2.75
CA LYS A 127 2.90 -3.69 -2.61
C LYS A 127 2.18 -2.41 -3.04
N LEU A 128 1.53 -2.43 -4.20
CA LEU A 128 0.75 -1.31 -4.73
C LEU A 128 -0.33 -0.86 -3.74
N GLU A 129 -1.09 -1.79 -3.16
CA GLU A 129 -2.12 -1.47 -2.17
C GLU A 129 -1.55 -0.85 -0.89
N ILE A 130 -0.39 -1.32 -0.42
CA ILE A 130 0.26 -0.75 0.77
C ILE A 130 0.75 0.67 0.49
N ILE A 131 1.33 0.93 -0.70
CA ILE A 131 1.77 2.28 -1.10
C ILE A 131 0.61 3.27 -1.04
N ILE A 132 -0.56 2.91 -1.59
CA ILE A 132 -1.76 3.77 -1.56
C ILE A 132 -2.20 4.08 -0.12
N ARG A 133 -2.02 3.15 0.82
CA ARG A 133 -2.34 3.40 2.24
C ARG A 133 -1.34 4.33 2.91
N LEU A 134 -0.06 4.22 2.56
CA LEU A 134 1.02 5.00 3.17
C LEU A 134 1.31 6.34 2.47
N VAL A 135 0.73 6.59 1.29
CA VAL A 135 0.95 7.86 0.57
C VAL A 135 0.51 9.05 1.41
N SER A 136 1.33 10.10 1.38
CA SER A 136 1.17 11.38 2.05
C SER A 136 1.78 12.50 1.19
N GLU A 137 1.54 13.75 1.54
CA GLU A 137 2.10 14.91 0.84
C GLU A 137 3.64 14.88 0.77
N ARG A 138 4.29 14.24 1.74
CA ARG A 138 5.76 14.17 1.83
C ARG A 138 6.39 13.23 0.81
N ASN A 139 5.64 12.26 0.31
CA ASN A 139 6.17 11.17 -0.51
C ASN A 139 5.44 11.00 -1.86
N ILE A 140 4.41 11.80 -2.13
CA ILE A 140 3.58 11.67 -3.32
C ILE A 140 4.37 11.73 -4.63
N GLU A 141 5.40 12.58 -4.73
CA GLU A 141 6.19 12.70 -5.96
C GLU A 141 6.94 11.41 -6.30
N GLN A 142 7.50 10.74 -5.28
CA GLN A 142 8.17 9.45 -5.45
C GLN A 142 7.17 8.34 -5.79
N VAL A 143 5.98 8.37 -5.18
CA VAL A 143 4.91 7.40 -5.46
C VAL A 143 4.37 7.55 -6.89
N LEU A 144 4.20 8.77 -7.38
CA LEU A 144 3.75 8.99 -8.75
C LEU A 144 4.78 8.52 -9.78
N LEU A 145 6.08 8.72 -9.51
CA LEU A 145 7.14 8.18 -10.36
C LEU A 145 7.11 6.65 -10.42
N GLU A 146 6.98 6.00 -9.25
CA GLU A 146 6.86 4.54 -9.15
C GLU A 146 5.64 4.01 -9.90
N PHE A 147 4.48 4.65 -9.77
CA PHE A 147 3.26 4.22 -10.47
C PHE A 147 3.33 4.46 -11.97
N LYS A 148 4.02 5.52 -12.41
CA LYS A 148 4.29 5.77 -13.83
C LYS A 148 5.21 4.69 -14.41
N GLU A 149 6.27 4.30 -13.70
CA GLU A 149 7.13 3.18 -14.09
C GLU A 149 6.35 1.86 -14.11
N SER A 150 5.52 1.61 -13.09
CA SER A 150 4.64 0.44 -13.02
C SER A 150 3.64 0.35 -14.17
N ALA A 151 3.26 1.49 -14.79
CA ALA A 151 2.39 1.51 -15.96
C ALA A 151 3.09 1.11 -17.28
N THR A 152 4.41 0.91 -17.25
CA THR A 152 5.21 0.40 -18.39
C THR A 152 5.42 -1.11 -18.37
N GLU A 153 4.90 -1.79 -17.34
CA GLU A 153 4.98 -3.24 -17.20
C GLU A 153 4.19 -4.00 -18.28
N VAL A 154 4.58 -5.26 -18.52
CA VAL A 154 3.96 -6.10 -19.55
C VAL A 154 2.58 -6.63 -19.11
N ASN A 155 2.38 -6.82 -17.80
CA ASN A 155 1.13 -7.37 -17.28
C ASN A 155 0.02 -6.30 -17.29
N VAL A 156 -0.92 -6.43 -18.22
CA VAL A 156 -2.03 -5.48 -18.43
C VAL A 156 -2.85 -5.22 -17.16
N GLU A 157 -3.11 -6.26 -16.35
CA GLU A 157 -3.88 -6.10 -15.12
C GLU A 157 -3.11 -5.28 -14.08
N PHE A 158 -1.80 -5.49 -13.94
CA PHE A 158 -0.96 -4.68 -13.06
C PHE A 158 -0.86 -3.23 -13.52
N VAL A 159 -0.74 -3.00 -14.83
CA VAL A 159 -0.75 -1.65 -15.39
C VAL A 159 -2.07 -0.95 -15.06
N ARG A 160 -3.22 -1.58 -15.31
CA ARG A 160 -4.53 -1.02 -14.98
C ARG A 160 -4.65 -0.69 -13.49
N ARG A 161 -4.17 -1.57 -12.63
CA ARG A 161 -4.17 -1.36 -11.17
C ARG A 161 -3.30 -0.19 -10.77
N SER A 162 -2.14 0.00 -11.41
CA SER A 162 -1.24 1.14 -11.19
C SER A 162 -1.86 2.47 -11.64
N VAL A 163 -2.53 2.49 -12.79
CA VAL A 163 -3.30 3.66 -13.26
C VAL A 163 -4.41 4.02 -12.27
N ARG A 164 -5.18 3.04 -11.78
CA ARG A 164 -6.18 3.26 -10.71
C ARG A 164 -5.57 3.77 -9.42
N ALA A 165 -4.35 3.33 -9.08
CA ALA A 165 -3.65 3.76 -7.88
C ALA A 165 -3.35 5.28 -7.92
N ILE A 166 -2.95 5.82 -9.08
CA ILE A 166 -2.74 7.26 -9.28
C ILE A 166 -4.04 8.04 -9.01
N GLY A 167 -5.17 7.54 -9.52
CA GLY A 167 -6.49 8.11 -9.23
C GLY A 167 -6.84 8.12 -7.75
N ARG A 168 -6.60 7.00 -7.06
CA ARG A 168 -6.82 6.91 -5.61
C ARG A 168 -5.93 7.87 -4.83
N CYS A 169 -4.72 8.14 -5.29
CA CYS A 169 -3.86 9.19 -4.73
C CYS A 169 -4.45 10.58 -4.93
N ALA A 170 -5.01 10.88 -6.11
CA ALA A 170 -5.67 12.15 -6.39
C ALA A 170 -6.87 12.40 -5.46
N VAL A 171 -7.70 11.39 -5.24
CA VAL A 171 -8.86 11.47 -4.33
C VAL A 171 -8.42 11.56 -2.87
N LYS A 172 -7.36 10.85 -2.49
CA LYS A 172 -6.87 10.82 -1.10
C LYS A 172 -6.13 12.11 -0.70
N LEU A 173 -5.47 12.77 -1.64
CA LEU A 173 -4.62 13.95 -1.39
C LEU A 173 -5.02 15.08 -2.35
N GLU A 174 -5.93 15.95 -1.90
CA GLU A 174 -6.47 17.06 -2.71
C GLU A 174 -5.36 17.94 -3.32
N HIS A 175 -4.35 18.32 -2.53
CA HIS A 175 -3.22 19.14 -2.99
C HIS A 175 -2.36 18.47 -4.07
N ALA A 176 -2.44 17.14 -4.21
CA ALA A 176 -1.72 16.39 -5.23
C ALA A 176 -2.58 16.02 -6.44
N ALA A 177 -3.88 16.33 -6.43
CA ALA A 177 -4.80 15.93 -7.50
C ALA A 177 -4.32 16.41 -8.87
N GLU A 178 -3.89 17.67 -9.00
CA GLU A 178 -3.36 18.21 -10.25
C GLU A 178 -2.11 17.44 -10.74
N LYS A 179 -1.18 17.12 -9.83
CA LYS A 179 0.01 16.32 -10.17
C LYS A 179 -0.38 14.92 -10.66
N CYS A 180 -1.33 14.27 -9.99
CA CYS A 180 -1.84 12.96 -10.39
C CYS A 180 -2.49 13.01 -11.78
N ILE A 181 -3.31 14.04 -12.05
CA ILE A 181 -3.97 14.24 -13.34
C ILE A 181 -2.94 14.44 -14.45
N ASN A 182 -1.91 15.26 -14.22
CA ASN A 182 -0.84 15.45 -15.21
C ASN A 182 -0.13 14.14 -15.57
N VAL A 183 0.15 13.28 -14.58
CA VAL A 183 0.73 11.94 -14.85
C VAL A 183 -0.24 11.07 -15.65
N LEU A 184 -1.55 11.09 -15.35
CA LEU A 184 -2.55 10.35 -16.13
C LEU A 184 -2.61 10.83 -17.59
N LEU A 185 -2.52 12.15 -17.82
CA LEU A 185 -2.46 12.73 -19.16
C LEU A 185 -1.21 12.29 -19.93
N GLU A 186 -0.04 12.25 -19.28
CA GLU A 186 1.18 11.70 -19.87
C GLU A 186 1.03 10.21 -20.23
N LEU A 187 0.36 9.42 -19.39
CA LEU A 187 0.07 8.01 -19.67
C LEU A 187 -0.88 7.85 -20.86
N ILE A 188 -1.86 8.73 -21.04
CA ILE A 188 -2.75 8.73 -22.22
C ILE A 188 -1.95 8.97 -23.51
N GLN A 189 -0.93 9.82 -23.48
CA GLN A 189 -0.08 10.11 -24.64
C GLN A 189 0.74 8.91 -25.12
N THR A 190 0.85 7.83 -24.33
CA THR A 190 1.45 6.56 -24.78
C THR A 190 0.64 5.86 -25.88
N LYS A 191 -0.63 6.26 -26.07
CA LYS A 191 -1.57 5.71 -27.07
C LYS A 191 -1.82 4.21 -26.94
N MET A 192 -1.56 3.62 -25.78
CA MET A 192 -1.94 2.24 -25.51
C MET A 192 -3.39 2.18 -25.05
N ASN A 193 -4.27 1.59 -25.88
CA ASN A 193 -5.73 1.61 -25.66
C ASN A 193 -6.15 1.24 -24.24
N TYR A 194 -5.56 0.19 -23.65
CA TYR A 194 -5.92 -0.24 -22.29
C TYR A 194 -5.48 0.73 -21.19
N ILE A 195 -4.45 1.55 -21.42
CA ILE A 195 -4.02 2.63 -20.52
C ILE A 195 -4.95 3.83 -20.68
N VAL A 196 -5.26 4.20 -21.93
CA VAL A 196 -6.14 5.33 -22.24
C VAL A 196 -7.53 5.13 -21.61
N GLN A 197 -8.15 3.98 -21.87
CA GLN A 197 -9.46 3.62 -21.31
C GLN A 197 -9.46 3.66 -19.78
N GLU A 198 -8.43 3.10 -19.14
CA GLU A 198 -8.34 3.08 -17.68
C GLU A 198 -8.10 4.48 -17.11
N ALA A 199 -7.24 5.28 -17.73
CA ALA A 199 -6.98 6.65 -17.30
C ALA A 199 -8.23 7.52 -17.42
N ILE A 200 -9.02 7.39 -18.49
CA ILE A 200 -10.30 8.10 -18.66
C ILE A 200 -11.28 7.70 -17.56
N ASN A 201 -11.46 6.39 -17.31
CA ASN A 201 -12.33 5.91 -16.23
C ASN A 201 -11.94 6.48 -14.87
N VAL A 202 -10.63 6.52 -14.59
CA VAL A 202 -10.08 7.05 -13.35
C VAL A 202 -10.31 8.56 -13.22
N ILE A 203 -10.06 9.33 -14.28
CA ILE A 203 -10.28 10.79 -14.30
C ILE A 203 -11.76 11.11 -14.10
N MET A 204 -12.67 10.39 -14.77
CA MET A 204 -14.11 10.56 -14.59
C MET A 204 -14.54 10.27 -13.15
N LEU A 205 -14.03 9.19 -12.55
CA LEU A 205 -14.34 8.84 -11.16
C LEU A 205 -13.81 9.88 -10.17
N ALA A 206 -12.58 10.38 -10.37
CA ALA A 206 -11.99 11.40 -9.52
C ALA A 206 -12.76 12.73 -9.59
N ASN A 207 -13.16 13.17 -10.78
CA ASN A 207 -13.95 14.40 -10.96
C ASN A 207 -15.38 14.30 -10.41
N GLY A 208 -15.99 13.10 -10.39
CA GLY A 208 -17.28 12.89 -9.74
C GLY A 208 -17.21 13.01 -8.21
N GLN A 209 -16.03 12.83 -7.63
CA GLN A 209 -15.79 12.93 -6.18
C GLN A 209 -15.14 14.26 -5.77
N CYS A 210 -14.47 14.95 -6.69
CA CYS A 210 -13.86 16.27 -6.51
C CYS A 210 -14.66 17.36 -7.26
N VAL A 211 -15.40 18.22 -6.55
CA VAL A 211 -16.18 19.36 -7.12
C VAL A 211 -15.71 20.66 -6.44
N PRO A 212 -15.63 21.86 -7.07
CA PRO A 212 -15.47 22.29 -8.46
C PRO A 212 -14.26 23.25 -8.61
N GLN A 213 -13.01 22.78 -8.55
CA GLN A 213 -11.82 23.63 -8.76
C GLN A 213 -10.96 23.22 -9.96
N HIS A 214 -11.37 22.18 -10.71
CA HIS A 214 -10.64 21.63 -11.85
C HIS A 214 -11.37 21.83 -13.19
N GLU A 215 -11.94 23.02 -13.42
CA GLU A 215 -12.54 23.38 -14.72
C GLU A 215 -11.52 23.32 -15.88
N SER A 216 -10.22 23.41 -15.59
CA SER A 216 -9.14 23.31 -16.58
C SER A 216 -8.93 21.89 -17.15
N VAL A 217 -9.50 20.85 -16.53
CA VAL A 217 -9.30 19.45 -16.96
C VAL A 217 -10.41 18.97 -17.90
N LEU A 218 -11.59 19.60 -17.85
CA LEU A 218 -12.74 19.28 -18.70
C LEU A 218 -12.43 19.36 -20.22
N PRO A 219 -11.71 20.38 -20.73
CA PRO A 219 -11.39 20.46 -22.16
C PRO A 219 -10.53 19.29 -22.64
N ILE A 220 -9.56 18.86 -21.81
CA ILE A 220 -8.64 17.76 -22.15
C ILE A 220 -9.39 16.42 -22.14
N ILE A 221 -10.31 16.22 -21.21
CA ILE A 221 -11.20 15.04 -21.17
C ILE A 221 -12.09 14.99 -22.41
N VAL A 222 -12.66 16.13 -22.82
CA VAL A 222 -13.49 16.21 -24.04
C VAL A 222 -12.66 15.95 -25.28
N GLU A 223 -11.43 16.44 -25.37
CA GLU A 223 -10.52 16.16 -26.50
C GLU A 223 -10.11 14.68 -26.55
N CYS A 224 -9.79 14.05 -25.41
CA CYS A 224 -9.48 12.61 -25.34
C CYS A 224 -10.70 11.73 -25.65
N LEU A 225 -11.89 12.08 -25.15
CA LEU A 225 -13.14 11.39 -25.49
C LEU A 225 -13.51 11.56 -26.97
N LEU A 226 -13.23 12.72 -27.57
CA LEU A 226 -13.39 12.93 -29.02
C LEU A 226 -12.43 12.06 -29.81
N ILE A 227 -11.19 11.88 -29.37
CA ILE A 227 -10.22 10.97 -30.01
C ILE A 227 -10.70 9.51 -29.95
N GLU A 228 -11.25 9.04 -28.82
CA GLU A 228 -11.80 7.68 -28.72
C GLU A 228 -13.08 7.50 -29.55
N ILE A 229 -14.02 8.47 -29.52
CA ILE A 229 -15.24 8.42 -30.35
C ILE A 229 -14.90 8.42 -31.85
N VAL A 230 -13.84 9.15 -32.26
CA VAL A 230 -13.34 9.16 -33.64
C VAL A 230 -12.58 7.86 -33.97
N SER A 231 -11.86 7.28 -33.00
CA SER A 231 -11.12 6.02 -33.16
C SER A 231 -12.03 4.78 -33.20
N GLU A 232 -13.13 4.75 -32.44
CA GLU A 232 -14.12 3.66 -32.51
C GLU A 232 -14.97 3.75 -33.78
N ARG A 233 -15.25 4.95 -34.29
CA ARG A 233 -15.93 5.12 -35.57
C ARG A 233 -15.10 4.72 -36.79
N SER A 234 -13.77 4.73 -36.70
CA SER A 234 -12.90 4.26 -37.79
C SER A 234 -12.72 2.74 -37.82
N PHE A 235 -13.09 2.01 -36.75
CA PHE A 235 -13.09 0.54 -36.72
C PHE A 235 -14.45 -0.11 -37.06
N LEU A 236 -15.54 0.65 -37.10
CA LEU A 236 -16.88 0.16 -37.49
C LEU A 236 -17.22 0.42 -38.97
N VAL A 237 -16.32 1.05 -39.74
CA VAL A 237 -16.52 1.36 -41.17
C VAL A 237 -15.44 0.75 -42.07
N SER A 238 -14.65 -0.20 -41.55
CA SER A 238 -13.66 -0.98 -42.33
C SER A 238 -13.76 -2.46 -42.04
#